data_AF-A0A7S0P992-F1
#
_entry.id   AF-A0A7S0P992-F1
#
_cell.length_a   1.000
_cell.length_b   1.000
_cell.length_c   1.000
_cell.angle_alpha   90.00
_cell.angle_beta   90.00
_cell.angle_gamma   90.00
#
_symmetry.space_group_name_H-M   'P 1'
#
loop_
_entity.id
_entity.type
_entity.pdbx_description
1 polymer ?
#
loop_
_entity_poly.entity_id
_entity_poly.type
_entity_poly.pdbx_seq_one_letter_code
_entity_poly.pdbx_strand_id
1 'polypeptide(L)'
;VALATPSAAAVQPAASAGSGRSAQKASEGNRMALDAASGAGGGRPSTSARGMTALSSVEAFRAAAVLEDAVEKLAFLQSVEPDVLTHKEELSAAMGDEVERVMKRQSELEAKYRDLLDERASLQGVVTKKQRLVAIGQELAEVDRELKDVTKSLSRALKDNPRVGDNLRKMVTERDRLLDLLRSAGMELTQ
;
A
#
# COMPACT_ATOMS: atom_id res chain seq x y z
N VAL A 1 39.22 36.52 -0.36
CA VAL A 1 38.36 37.36 0.51
C VAL A 1 36.93 37.05 0.14
N ALA A 2 36.32 36.17 0.93
CA ALA A 2 34.87 35.95 0.95
C ALA A 2 34.21 37.09 1.73
N LEU A 3 32.98 37.45 1.36
CA LEU A 3 31.87 37.88 2.24
C LEU A 3 30.73 38.46 1.39
N ALA A 4 29.57 37.79 1.42
CA ALA A 4 28.25 38.37 1.71
C ALA A 4 27.10 37.55 1.08
N THR A 5 26.31 36.95 1.97
CA THR A 5 24.93 36.43 1.81
C THR A 5 23.94 37.56 1.43
N PRO A 6 22.73 37.29 0.89
CA PRO A 6 21.56 36.81 1.66
C PRO A 6 20.67 35.83 0.80
N SER A 7 19.52 35.26 1.15
CA SER A 7 18.52 35.47 2.19
C SER A 7 17.64 34.21 2.25
N ALA A 8 17.21 33.82 3.45
CA ALA A 8 16.19 32.82 3.69
C ALA A 8 14.82 33.28 3.15
N ALA A 9 14.07 32.36 2.52
CA ALA A 9 12.65 32.50 2.25
C ALA A 9 11.91 31.25 2.72
N ALA A 10 10.87 31.50 3.51
CA ALA A 10 10.09 30.54 4.28
C ALA A 10 9.30 29.55 3.41
N VAL A 11 9.31 28.28 3.82
CA VAL A 11 8.36 27.27 3.36
C VAL A 11 7.28 27.11 4.43
N GLN A 12 6.06 27.52 4.10
CA GLN A 12 4.85 27.19 4.88
C GLN A 12 4.32 25.81 4.45
N PRO A 13 3.79 24.98 5.37
CA PRO A 13 3.03 23.79 4.99
C PRO A 13 1.53 24.11 4.91
N ALA A 14 0.93 23.84 3.75
CA ALA A 14 -0.52 23.89 3.56
C ALA A 14 -1.18 22.64 4.18
N ALA A 15 -2.08 22.89 5.13
CA ALA A 15 -2.87 21.88 5.82
C ALA A 15 -4.00 21.32 4.94
N SER A 16 -4.30 20.07 5.22
CA SER A 16 -5.37 19.21 4.71
C SER A 16 -6.78 19.58 5.21
N ALA A 17 -7.78 19.40 4.33
CA ALA A 17 -9.15 18.95 4.62
C ALA A 17 -9.72 18.49 3.25
N GLY A 18 -10.31 17.31 3.03
CA GLY A 18 -11.18 16.49 3.87
C GLY A 18 -12.58 16.45 3.22
N SER A 19 -13.21 15.26 3.15
CA SER A 19 -14.57 14.97 2.65
C SER A 19 -14.66 14.67 1.14
N GLY A 20 -15.04 13.50 0.63
CA GLY A 20 -15.97 12.50 1.15
C GLY A 20 -17.33 12.66 0.46
N ARG A 21 -17.63 11.84 -0.57
CA ARG A 21 -18.99 11.32 -0.84
C ARG A 21 -19.03 10.34 -2.01
N SER A 22 -19.52 9.16 -1.69
CA SER A 22 -19.88 8.06 -2.56
C SER A 22 -21.29 8.24 -3.15
N ALA A 23 -21.49 7.59 -4.29
CA ALA A 23 -22.71 6.91 -4.72
C ALA A 23 -24.00 7.72 -4.90
N GLN A 24 -24.31 8.05 -6.16
CA GLN A 24 -25.69 8.19 -6.62
C GLN A 24 -25.77 7.90 -8.13
N LYS A 25 -26.23 6.70 -8.50
CA LYS A 25 -26.83 6.45 -9.82
C LYS A 25 -28.10 5.63 -9.61
N ALA A 26 -29.21 6.33 -9.86
CA ALA A 26 -30.56 5.80 -9.93
C ALA A 26 -30.71 4.90 -11.16
N SER A 27 -31.43 3.79 -10.99
CA SER A 27 -32.08 3.06 -12.07
C SER A 27 -33.56 2.92 -11.71
N GLU A 28 -34.37 3.78 -12.31
CA GLU A 28 -35.82 3.62 -12.37
C GLU A 28 -36.19 2.66 -13.52
N GLY A 29 -37.24 1.87 -13.29
CA GLY A 29 -38.20 1.49 -14.32
C GLY A 29 -38.15 0.06 -14.83
N ASN A 30 -39.03 -0.81 -14.29
CA ASN A 30 -40.00 -1.52 -15.15
C ASN A 30 -41.17 -2.16 -14.35
N ARG A 31 -42.36 -1.56 -14.49
CA ARG A 31 -43.72 -2.11 -14.80
C ARG A 31 -44.09 -3.53 -14.29
N MET A 32 -45.13 -3.65 -13.44
CA MET A 32 -46.51 -4.14 -13.74
C MET A 32 -46.56 -5.58 -14.31
N ALA A 33 -47.34 -6.55 -13.83
CA ALA A 33 -48.66 -6.56 -13.17
C ALA A 33 -49.01 -7.96 -12.61
N LEU A 34 -50.21 -8.05 -12.01
CA LEU A 34 -51.07 -9.21 -11.72
C LEU A 34 -50.84 -9.92 -10.38
N ASP A 35 -51.85 -10.38 -9.64
CA ASP A 35 -53.26 -10.02 -9.42
C ASP A 35 -53.65 -10.82 -8.15
N ALA A 36 -54.79 -10.47 -7.57
CA ALA A 36 -55.33 -10.87 -6.27
C ALA A 36 -55.40 -12.37 -5.95
N ALA A 37 -55.21 -12.69 -4.66
CA ALA A 37 -56.07 -13.63 -3.91
C ALA A 37 -55.88 -13.54 -2.38
N SER A 38 -56.92 -12.99 -1.73
CA SER A 38 -57.52 -13.34 -0.43
C SER A 38 -56.79 -14.31 0.53
N GLY A 39 -56.69 -13.93 1.81
CA GLY A 39 -56.48 -14.90 2.90
C GLY A 39 -56.05 -14.27 4.23
N ALA A 40 -56.92 -14.34 5.23
CA ALA A 40 -56.76 -13.80 6.58
C ALA A 40 -55.50 -14.28 7.34
N GLY A 41 -54.98 -13.42 8.23
CA GLY A 41 -53.97 -13.84 9.21
C GLY A 41 -53.22 -12.68 9.85
N GLY A 42 -53.86 -11.97 10.77
CA GLY A 42 -53.17 -11.05 11.67
C GLY A 42 -52.20 -11.83 12.58
N GLY A 43 -50.91 -11.64 12.34
CA GLY A 43 -49.84 -12.17 13.18
C GLY A 43 -48.62 -11.28 13.01
N ARG A 44 -48.47 -10.29 13.89
CA ARG A 44 -47.28 -9.44 13.99
C ARG A 44 -46.05 -10.35 14.09
N PRO A 45 -44.98 -10.16 13.30
CA PRO A 45 -43.71 -10.78 13.66
C PRO A 45 -43.29 -10.16 14.99
N SER A 46 -43.30 -10.97 16.04
CA SER A 46 -42.72 -10.59 17.31
C SER A 46 -41.25 -10.25 17.04
N THR A 47 -40.91 -8.98 17.28
CA THR A 47 -39.54 -8.57 17.59
C THR A 47 -39.18 -9.21 18.92
N SER A 48 -39.00 -10.54 18.92
CA SER A 48 -38.30 -11.23 19.99
C SER A 48 -36.89 -10.66 19.96
N ALA A 49 -36.53 -9.99 21.05
CA ALA A 49 -35.20 -9.51 21.30
C ALA A 49 -34.20 -10.53 20.76
N ARG A 50 -33.29 -10.09 19.89
CA ARG A 50 -32.15 -10.88 19.43
C ARG A 50 -31.38 -11.23 20.69
N GLY A 51 -31.74 -12.36 21.29
CA GLY A 51 -31.17 -12.82 22.54
C GLY A 51 -29.67 -12.91 22.32
N MET A 52 -28.91 -12.26 23.19
CA MET A 52 -27.55 -12.66 23.43
C MET A 52 -27.63 -14.14 23.83
N THR A 53 -27.43 -15.03 22.87
CA THR A 53 -27.37 -16.47 23.13
C THR A 53 -26.15 -16.69 23.99
N ALA A 54 -26.38 -16.87 25.30
CA ALA A 54 -25.33 -17.23 26.22
C ALA A 54 -24.69 -18.55 25.75
N LEU A 55 -23.36 -18.59 25.71
CA LEU A 55 -22.62 -19.79 25.38
C LEU A 55 -22.90 -20.85 26.45
N SER A 56 -23.07 -22.11 26.04
CA SER A 56 -23.06 -23.21 27.01
C SER A 56 -21.67 -23.34 27.64
N SER A 57 -21.59 -23.90 28.85
CA SER A 57 -20.30 -24.12 29.55
C SER A 57 -19.29 -24.88 28.69
N VAL A 58 -19.73 -25.87 27.90
CA VAL A 58 -18.88 -26.64 27.00
C VAL A 58 -18.41 -25.81 25.79
N GLU A 59 -19.23 -24.89 25.29
CA GLU A 59 -18.84 -23.96 24.22
C GLU A 59 -17.87 -22.89 24.73
N ALA A 60 -18.12 -22.32 25.90
CA ALA A 60 -17.24 -21.35 26.54
C ALA A 60 -15.87 -21.94 26.85
N PHE A 61 -15.83 -23.16 27.40
CA PHE A 61 -14.58 -23.88 27.67
C PHE A 61 -13.78 -24.20 26.39
N ARG A 62 -14.47 -24.65 25.33
CA ARG A 62 -13.82 -24.90 24.03
C ARG A 62 -13.28 -23.61 23.40
N ALA A 63 -14.03 -22.51 23.49
CA ALA A 63 -13.58 -21.22 22.99
C ALA A 63 -12.37 -20.71 23.78
N ALA A 64 -12.38 -20.81 25.11
CA ALA A 64 -11.26 -20.43 25.96
C ALA A 64 -9.98 -21.21 25.60
N ALA A 65 -10.06 -22.54 25.44
CA ALA A 65 -8.93 -23.36 25.05
C ALA A 65 -8.32 -22.95 23.68
N VAL A 66 -9.15 -22.57 22.70
CA VAL A 66 -8.69 -22.08 21.40
C VAL A 66 -8.02 -20.70 21.52
N LEU A 67 -8.54 -19.83 22.38
CA LEU A 67 -7.94 -18.51 22.62
C LEU A 67 -6.59 -18.64 23.34
N GLU A 68 -6.45 -19.56 24.30
CA GLU A 68 -5.18 -19.86 24.96
C GLU A 68 -4.12 -20.38 23.98
N ASP A 69 -4.48 -21.34 23.13
CA ASP A 69 -3.60 -21.85 22.07
C ASP A 69 -3.20 -20.75 21.07
N ALA A 70 -4.13 -19.84 20.73
CA ALA A 70 -3.82 -18.68 19.89
C ALA A 70 -2.84 -17.70 20.57
N VAL A 71 -3.02 -17.43 21.87
CA VAL A 71 -2.12 -16.58 22.66
C VAL A 71 -0.72 -17.18 22.73
N GLU A 72 -0.61 -18.49 22.97
CA GLU A 72 0.68 -19.19 23.04
C GLU A 72 1.42 -19.12 21.70
N LYS A 73 0.72 -19.38 20.59
CA LYS A 73 1.29 -19.29 19.24
C LYS A 73 1.72 -17.88 18.88
N LEU A 74 0.93 -16.87 19.22
CA LEU A 74 1.27 -15.46 18.98
C LEU A 74 2.46 -15.00 19.83
N ALA A 75 2.55 -15.45 21.09
CA ALA A 75 3.67 -15.17 21.97
C ALA A 75 4.96 -15.87 21.52
N PHE A 76 4.85 -17.09 20.98
CA PHE A 76 5.98 -17.79 20.37
C PHE A 76 6.47 -17.07 19.11
N LEU A 77 5.56 -16.61 18.24
CA LEU A 77 5.96 -15.81 17.08
C LEU A 77 6.70 -14.53 17.52
N GLN A 78 6.29 -13.90 18.62
CA GLN A 78 7.00 -12.75 19.18
C GLN A 78 8.41 -13.09 19.70
N SER A 79 8.63 -14.28 20.24
CA SER A 79 9.95 -14.68 20.77
C SER A 79 10.93 -15.13 19.69
N VAL A 80 10.42 -15.56 18.52
CA VAL A 80 11.22 -15.98 17.37
C VAL A 80 11.44 -14.84 16.38
N GLU A 81 10.57 -13.83 16.37
CA GLU A 81 10.75 -12.66 15.52
C GLU A 81 12.01 -11.87 15.96
N PRO A 82 13.00 -11.69 15.08
CA PRO A 82 14.19 -10.92 15.41
C PRO A 82 13.79 -9.49 15.77
N ASP A 83 14.54 -8.82 16.67
CA ASP A 83 14.22 -7.47 17.10
C ASP A 83 14.14 -6.55 15.87
N VAL A 84 12.89 -6.28 15.51
CA VAL A 84 12.48 -5.65 14.26
C VAL A 84 12.99 -4.21 14.17
N LEU A 85 13.30 -3.61 15.33
CA LEU A 85 13.89 -2.29 15.43
C LEU A 85 15.37 -2.30 15.02
N THR A 86 16.11 -3.38 15.29
CA THR A 86 17.51 -3.56 14.87
C THR A 86 17.64 -3.68 13.35
N HIS A 87 16.73 -4.39 12.69
CA HIS A 87 16.76 -4.53 11.22
C HIS A 87 16.16 -3.34 10.46
N LYS A 88 15.55 -2.38 11.15
CA LYS A 88 15.01 -1.16 10.52
C LYS A 88 16.10 -0.40 9.77
N GLU A 89 17.30 -0.31 10.34
CA GLU A 89 18.43 0.40 9.75
C GLU A 89 18.95 -0.36 8.52
N GLU A 90 19.05 -1.68 8.58
CA GLU A 90 19.43 -2.53 7.45
C GLU A 90 18.42 -2.46 6.29
N LEU A 91 17.12 -2.53 6.60
CA LEU A 91 16.03 -2.37 5.62
C LEU A 91 16.04 -0.97 5.00
N SER A 92 16.35 0.06 5.78
CA SER A 92 16.48 1.42 5.28
C SER A 92 17.75 1.61 4.44
N ALA A 93 18.84 0.94 4.78
CA ALA A 93 20.10 0.97 4.04
C ALA A 93 19.98 0.23 2.70
N ALA A 94 19.46 -1.00 2.70
CA ALA A 94 19.22 -1.77 1.47
C ALA A 94 18.30 -1.04 0.49
N MET A 95 17.37 -0.24 1.02
CA MET A 95 16.53 0.67 0.25
C MET A 95 17.28 1.87 -0.32
N GLY A 96 18.17 2.47 0.47
CA GLY A 96 19.08 3.51 -0.01
C GLY A 96 19.93 3.01 -1.17
N ASP A 97 20.46 1.80 -1.07
CA ASP A 97 21.26 1.15 -2.11
C ASP A 97 20.44 0.91 -3.39
N GLU A 98 19.18 0.50 -3.26
CA GLU A 98 18.30 0.30 -4.41
C GLU A 98 17.93 1.62 -5.09
N VAL A 99 17.66 2.68 -4.32
CA VAL A 99 17.43 4.02 -4.86
C VAL A 99 18.68 4.52 -5.59
N GLU A 100 19.86 4.35 -5.00
CA GLU A 100 21.14 4.72 -5.62
C GLU A 100 21.36 3.96 -6.93
N ARG A 101 21.09 2.65 -6.94
CA ARG A 101 21.17 1.81 -8.15
C ARG A 101 20.23 2.29 -9.25
N VAL A 102 19.00 2.61 -8.92
CA VAL A 102 17.99 3.10 -9.87
C VAL A 102 18.37 4.49 -10.41
N MET A 103 18.86 5.40 -9.56
CA MET A 103 19.32 6.72 -9.97
C MET A 103 20.56 6.64 -10.88
N LYS A 104 21.48 5.73 -10.59
CA LYS A 104 22.64 5.47 -11.46
C LYS A 104 22.19 4.96 -12.83
N ARG A 105 21.27 3.99 -12.87
CA ARG A 105 20.71 3.47 -14.13
C ARG A 105 20.00 4.58 -14.93
N GLN A 106 19.24 5.45 -14.28
CA GLN A 106 18.62 6.61 -14.93
C GLN A 106 19.69 7.52 -15.55
N SER A 107 20.74 7.85 -14.80
CA SER A 107 21.83 8.71 -15.27
C SER A 107 22.57 8.12 -16.47
N GLU A 108 22.80 6.80 -16.48
CA GLU A 108 23.40 6.06 -17.59
C GLU A 108 22.53 6.09 -18.85
N LEU A 109 21.22 5.90 -18.70
CA LEU A 109 20.26 5.99 -19.80
C LEU A 109 20.17 7.41 -20.37
N GLU A 110 20.20 8.43 -19.52
CA GLU A 110 20.24 9.84 -19.95
C GLU A 110 21.53 10.18 -20.71
N ALA A 111 22.67 9.63 -20.29
CA ALA A 111 23.93 9.77 -21.04
C ALA A 111 23.84 9.11 -22.42
N LYS A 112 23.36 7.86 -22.47
CA LYS A 112 23.16 7.15 -23.73
C LYS A 112 22.19 7.88 -24.67
N TYR A 113 21.14 8.49 -24.12
CA TYR A 113 20.19 9.29 -24.89
C TYR A 113 20.85 10.51 -25.54
N ARG A 114 21.69 11.23 -24.78
CA ARG A 114 22.47 12.37 -25.31
C ARG A 114 23.43 11.94 -26.41
N ASP A 115 24.17 10.87 -26.20
CA ASP A 115 25.13 10.36 -27.19
C ASP A 115 24.43 9.97 -28.50
N LEU A 116 23.25 9.35 -28.43
CA LEU A 116 22.44 9.02 -29.60
C LEU A 116 21.89 10.27 -30.32
N LEU A 117 21.54 11.32 -29.59
CA LEU A 117 21.13 12.60 -30.20
C LEU A 117 22.30 13.27 -30.93
N ASP A 118 23.49 13.28 -30.33
CA ASP A 118 24.70 13.85 -30.93
C ASP A 118 25.12 13.04 -32.17
N GLU A 119 25.08 11.71 -32.10
CA GLU A 119 25.31 10.84 -33.24
C GLU A 119 24.30 11.13 -34.35
N ARG A 120 23.00 11.20 -34.02
CA ARG A 120 21.95 11.54 -35.00
C ARG A 120 22.21 12.88 -35.67
N ALA A 121 22.57 13.91 -34.91
CA ALA A 121 22.88 15.23 -35.44
C ALA A 121 24.08 15.19 -36.40
N SER A 122 25.13 14.44 -36.06
CA SER A 122 26.33 14.29 -36.89
C SER A 122 26.07 13.54 -38.22
N LEU A 123 25.05 12.70 -38.27
CA LEU A 123 24.73 11.86 -39.42
C LEU A 123 23.61 12.44 -40.31
N GLN A 124 22.91 13.48 -39.85
CA GLN A 124 21.89 14.16 -40.66
C GLN A 124 22.49 14.72 -41.96
N GLY A 125 21.80 14.50 -43.08
CA GLY A 125 22.24 14.93 -44.40
C GLY A 125 23.20 13.98 -45.12
N VAL A 126 23.74 12.95 -44.44
CA VAL A 126 24.62 11.95 -45.06
C VAL A 126 23.78 10.84 -45.72
N VAL A 127 23.62 10.92 -47.05
CA VAL A 127 22.73 10.03 -47.83
C VAL A 127 23.08 8.54 -47.67
N THR A 128 24.36 8.19 -47.55
CA THR A 128 24.85 6.81 -47.38
C THR A 128 24.56 6.20 -46.01
N LYS A 129 24.22 7.01 -45.00
CA LYS A 129 24.01 6.55 -43.61
C LYS A 129 22.54 6.52 -43.20
N LYS A 130 21.61 6.54 -44.16
CA LYS A 130 20.15 6.46 -43.91
C LYS A 130 19.75 5.30 -43.00
N GLN A 131 20.34 4.12 -43.18
CA GLN A 131 20.03 2.94 -42.34
C GLN A 131 20.42 3.16 -40.88
N ARG A 132 21.57 3.80 -40.61
CA ARG A 132 22.01 4.12 -39.24
C ARG A 132 21.10 5.16 -38.59
N LEU A 133 20.62 6.17 -39.34
CA LEU A 133 19.66 7.15 -38.82
C LEU A 133 18.33 6.52 -38.39
N VAL A 134 17.86 5.49 -39.11
CA VAL A 134 16.66 4.72 -38.71
C VAL A 134 16.92 3.91 -37.44
N ALA A 135 18.07 3.24 -37.36
CA ALA A 135 18.48 2.49 -36.17
C ALA A 135 18.58 3.39 -34.93
N ILE A 136 19.24 4.56 -35.03
CA ILE A 136 19.32 5.53 -33.93
C ILE A 136 17.93 6.00 -33.49
N GLY A 137 16.99 6.18 -34.43
CA GLY A 137 15.61 6.50 -34.08
C GLY A 137 14.90 5.41 -33.28
N GLN A 138 15.17 4.14 -33.58
CA GLN A 138 14.66 3.00 -32.81
C GLN A 138 15.32 2.93 -31.43
N GLU A 139 16.65 3.06 -31.36
CA GLU A 139 17.42 3.07 -30.11
C GLU A 139 16.98 4.22 -29.18
N LEU A 140 16.72 5.41 -29.72
CA LEU A 140 16.17 6.55 -28.96
C LEU A 140 14.78 6.24 -28.38
N ALA A 141 13.90 5.65 -29.18
CA ALA A 141 12.55 5.29 -28.73
C ALA A 141 12.57 4.21 -27.63
N GLU A 142 13.53 3.28 -27.70
CA GLU A 142 13.75 2.27 -26.67
C GLU A 142 14.29 2.90 -25.38
N VAL A 143 15.31 3.75 -25.46
CA VAL A 143 15.87 4.46 -24.29
C VAL A 143 14.82 5.36 -23.65
N ASP A 144 14.00 6.06 -24.42
CA ASP A 144 12.88 6.86 -23.91
C ASP A 144 11.85 6.02 -23.15
N ARG A 145 11.57 4.81 -23.62
CA ARG A 145 10.65 3.88 -22.95
C ARG A 145 11.27 3.41 -21.63
N GLU A 146 12.52 3.00 -21.67
CA GLU A 146 13.25 2.51 -20.51
C GLU A 146 13.42 3.60 -19.44
N LEU A 147 13.72 4.84 -19.84
CA LEU A 147 13.75 6.00 -18.93
C LEU A 147 12.42 6.23 -18.22
N LYS A 148 11.30 6.15 -18.96
CA LYS A 148 9.96 6.29 -18.37
C LYS A 148 9.65 5.17 -17.38
N ASP A 149 10.05 3.95 -17.69
CA ASP A 149 9.80 2.79 -16.83
C ASP A 149 10.67 2.83 -15.57
N VAL A 150 11.95 3.20 -15.69
CA VAL A 150 12.87 3.42 -14.57
C VAL A 150 12.38 4.58 -13.68
N THR A 151 11.93 5.69 -14.27
CA THR A 151 11.40 6.84 -13.52
C THR A 151 10.11 6.50 -12.77
N LYS A 152 9.21 5.72 -13.39
CA LYS A 152 8.01 5.20 -12.71
C LYS A 152 8.38 4.25 -11.58
N SER A 153 9.34 3.37 -11.81
CA SER A 153 9.85 2.44 -10.80
C SER A 153 10.43 3.20 -9.61
N LEU A 154 11.27 4.22 -9.85
CA LEU A 154 11.83 5.09 -8.81
C LEU A 154 10.73 5.81 -8.03
N SER A 155 9.75 6.40 -8.73
CA SER A 155 8.62 7.10 -8.10
C SER A 155 7.80 6.16 -7.22
N ARG A 156 7.64 4.89 -7.64
CA ARG A 156 6.95 3.85 -6.85
C ARG A 156 7.80 3.41 -5.66
N ALA A 157 9.09 3.14 -5.86
CA ALA A 157 10.01 2.75 -4.80
C ALA A 157 10.08 3.81 -3.69
N LEU A 158 10.13 5.10 -4.06
CA LEU A 158 10.11 6.23 -3.13
C LEU A 158 8.73 6.41 -2.45
N LYS A 159 7.63 6.10 -3.15
CA LYS A 159 6.26 6.30 -2.64
C LYS A 159 5.75 5.15 -1.78
N ASP A 160 6.10 3.92 -2.12
CA ASP A 160 5.63 2.71 -1.44
C ASP A 160 6.46 2.43 -0.18
N ASN A 161 7.69 2.96 -0.08
CA ASN A 161 8.60 2.71 1.03
C ASN A 161 8.87 3.78 2.13
N PRO A 162 7.98 4.74 2.45
CA PRO A 162 8.19 5.65 3.58
C PRO A 162 7.83 5.11 4.98
N ARG A 163 7.35 3.86 5.13
CA ARG A 163 6.71 3.42 6.39
C ARG A 163 7.06 2.01 6.85
N VAL A 164 8.14 1.38 6.38
CA VAL A 164 8.47 0.01 6.83
C VAL A 164 8.64 -0.04 8.35
N GLY A 165 9.40 0.90 8.93
CA GLY A 165 9.53 1.02 10.39
C GLY A 165 8.22 1.36 11.11
N ASP A 166 7.33 2.15 10.50
CA ASP A 166 6.02 2.49 11.10
C ASP A 166 5.02 1.33 11.00
N ASN A 167 5.04 0.58 9.90
CA ASN A 167 4.24 -0.62 9.68
C ASN A 167 4.70 -1.74 10.62
N LEU A 168 6.01 -1.88 10.81
CA LEU A 168 6.61 -2.82 11.76
C LEU A 168 6.23 -2.45 13.20
N ARG A 169 6.38 -1.18 13.59
CA ARG A 169 5.93 -0.69 14.91
C ARG A 169 4.43 -0.91 15.12
N LYS A 170 3.62 -0.63 14.08
CA LYS A 170 2.18 -0.87 14.12
C LYS A 170 1.86 -2.35 14.27
N MET A 171 2.53 -3.22 13.53
CA MET A 171 2.36 -4.67 13.60
C MET A 171 2.65 -5.19 15.01
N VAL A 172 3.75 -4.75 15.63
CA VAL A 172 4.06 -5.09 17.04
C VAL A 172 2.98 -4.58 17.98
N THR A 173 2.57 -3.32 17.84
CA THR A 173 1.54 -2.70 18.71
C THR A 173 0.18 -3.40 18.59
N GLU A 174 -0.26 -3.71 17.36
CA GLU A 174 -1.54 -4.39 17.11
C GLU A 174 -1.50 -5.84 17.60
N ARG A 175 -0.34 -6.52 17.52
CA ARG A 175 -0.16 -7.85 18.10
C ARG A 175 -0.30 -7.83 19.62
N ASP A 176 0.36 -6.89 20.30
CA ASP A 176 0.27 -6.78 21.76
C ASP A 176 -1.18 -6.51 22.18
N ARG A 177 -1.85 -5.59 21.47
CA ARG A 177 -3.28 -5.31 21.67
C ARG A 177 -4.16 -6.52 21.43
N LEU A 178 -3.85 -7.34 20.42
CA LEU A 178 -4.58 -8.57 20.14
C LEU A 178 -4.37 -9.60 21.25
N LEU A 179 -3.14 -9.76 21.74
CA LEU A 179 -2.84 -10.65 22.88
C LEU A 179 -3.63 -10.25 24.12
N ASP A 180 -3.71 -8.95 24.44
CA ASP A 180 -4.49 -8.45 25.57
C ASP A 180 -5.99 -8.72 25.40
N LEU A 181 -6.53 -8.52 24.18
CA LEU A 181 -7.93 -8.81 23.87
C LEU A 181 -8.25 -10.31 23.98
N LEU A 182 -7.39 -11.17 23.47
CA LEU A 182 -7.57 -12.62 23.53
C LEU A 182 -7.50 -13.13 24.98
N ARG A 183 -6.59 -12.59 25.80
CA ARG A 183 -6.51 -12.91 27.24
C ARG A 183 -7.73 -12.44 28.01
N SER A 184 -8.19 -11.21 27.76
CA SER A 184 -9.43 -10.68 28.38
C SER A 184 -10.63 -11.55 28.02
N ALA A 185 -10.80 -11.86 26.72
CA ALA A 185 -11.88 -12.71 26.25
C ALA A 185 -11.82 -14.13 26.84
N GLY A 186 -10.63 -14.72 26.97
CA GLY A 186 -10.44 -16.02 27.62
C GLY A 186 -10.84 -16.00 29.11
N MET A 187 -10.48 -14.95 29.85
CA MET A 187 -10.88 -14.78 31.25
C MET A 187 -12.40 -14.57 31.38
N GLU A 188 -13.01 -13.79 30.50
CA GLU A 188 -14.46 -13.56 30.49
C GLU A 188 -15.27 -14.83 30.18
N LEU A 189 -14.71 -15.77 29.41
CA LEU A 189 -15.34 -17.05 29.09
C LEU A 189 -15.21 -18.10 30.19
N THR A 190 -14.31 -17.89 31.16
CA THR A 190 -14.00 -18.84 32.24
C THR A 190 -14.49 -18.38 33.62
N GLN A 191 -14.97 -17.13 33.74
CA GLN A 191 -15.71 -16.61 34.90
C GLN A 191 -17.18 -17.00 34.86
#